data_AF-A0A4Y7K017-F1
#
_entry.id   AF-A0A4Y7K017-F1
#
_cell.length_a   1.000
_cell.length_b   1.000
_cell.length_c   1.000
_cell.angle_alpha   90.00
_cell.angle_beta   90.00
_cell.angle_gamma   90.00
#
_symmetry.space_group_name_H-M   'P 1'
#
loop_
_entity.id
_entity.type
_entity.pdbx_description
1 polymer ?
#
loop_
_entity_poly.entity_id
_entity_poly.type
_entity_poly.pdbx_seq_one_letter_code
_entity_poly.pdbx_strand_id
1 'polypeptide(L)'
;MIDDPLTKGSDPSSKVVGRAQGMYGFSGQDDLSLIAVVSYVFTDEKLKNGSSLGVVSSNPILINRVRELAVVGGTGSFCFASEFAQIKTLFFNLTTGDTIVEYNIMAKMSCAIVLIVWIAMAAIAESKFEEVKNWKDNLSLGEEKMTKLHFYFHDILSGKKPSAIRIAQGKDTDKSPTFFGVLMMADDALTEGPEPTSKLIGRAQGLYGSAGQDSLGLIMSMSFGFTEGVYNGSTLSVLGRNAAMKPVREMPIVGGTGVFQLARGNAVARTHWFDGTTGDAIVEYNVTVLHY
;
A
#
# COMPACT_ATOMS: atom_id res chain seq x y z
N MET A 1 -13.74 6.54 1.31
CA MET A 1 -12.34 6.98 1.50
C MET A 1 -12.19 7.51 2.91
N ILE A 2 -11.01 7.37 3.50
CA ILE A 2 -10.67 7.91 4.83
C ILE A 2 -9.36 8.70 4.76
N ASP A 3 -9.27 9.71 5.62
CA ASP A 3 -8.03 10.42 5.94
C ASP A 3 -8.13 10.87 7.40
N ASP A 4 -7.84 9.96 8.33
CA ASP A 4 -8.14 10.14 9.75
C ASP A 4 -6.85 10.30 10.57
N PRO A 5 -6.85 11.10 11.66
CA PRO A 5 -5.67 11.29 12.49
C PRO A 5 -5.26 10.01 13.22
N LEU A 6 -3.96 9.73 13.27
CA LEU A 6 -3.37 8.76 14.19
C LEU A 6 -2.88 9.47 15.44
N THR A 7 -3.32 9.04 16.61
CA THR A 7 -3.00 9.70 17.89
C THR A 7 -2.25 8.76 18.84
N LYS A 8 -1.51 9.33 19.82
CA LYS A 8 -0.82 8.53 20.86
C LYS A 8 -1.76 7.86 21.86
N GLY A 9 -3.01 8.28 21.92
CA GLY A 9 -4.01 7.80 22.88
C GLY A 9 -5.42 7.96 22.32
N SER A 10 -6.40 7.39 23.02
CA SER A 10 -7.81 7.37 22.61
C SER A 10 -8.56 8.69 22.83
N ASP A 11 -8.00 9.62 23.61
CA ASP A 11 -8.60 10.94 23.83
C ASP A 11 -8.45 11.81 22.56
N PRO A 12 -9.51 12.51 22.10
CA PRO A 12 -9.44 13.40 20.94
C PRO A 12 -8.38 14.51 21.02
N SER A 13 -7.97 14.92 22.22
CA SER A 13 -6.89 15.89 22.47
C SER A 13 -5.49 15.29 22.41
N SER A 14 -5.38 13.96 22.25
CA SER A 14 -4.11 13.26 22.18
C SER A 14 -3.25 13.76 21.02
N LYS A 15 -1.93 13.80 21.24
CA LYS A 15 -0.97 14.21 20.21
C LYS A 15 -1.14 13.36 18.94
N VAL A 16 -1.35 14.03 17.81
CA VAL A 16 -1.34 13.44 16.47
C VAL A 16 0.09 13.06 16.08
N VAL A 17 0.28 11.83 15.62
CA VAL A 17 1.55 11.23 15.21
C VAL A 17 1.57 10.79 13.74
N GLY A 18 0.45 10.97 13.03
CA GLY A 18 0.32 10.57 11.65
C GLY A 18 -1.13 10.62 11.17
N ARG A 19 -1.39 9.98 10.02
CA ARG A 19 -2.72 9.84 9.43
C ARG A 19 -2.94 8.47 8.80
N ALA A 20 -4.15 7.93 8.91
CA ALA A 20 -4.61 6.75 8.21
C ALA A 20 -5.32 7.17 6.91
N GLN A 21 -4.76 6.81 5.76
CA GLN A 21 -5.24 7.24 4.45
C GLN A 21 -5.56 6.04 3.57
N GLY A 22 -6.77 5.99 3.01
CA GLY A 22 -7.14 4.91 2.09
C GLY A 22 -8.64 4.73 1.95
N MET A 23 -9.06 3.47 1.87
CA MET A 23 -10.46 3.10 1.68
C MET A 23 -10.81 1.87 2.50
N TYR A 24 -12.09 1.77 2.83
CA TYR A 24 -12.69 0.53 3.26
C TYR A 24 -14.06 0.36 2.59
N GLY A 25 -14.50 -0.88 2.46
CA GLY A 25 -15.83 -1.23 1.98
C GLY A 25 -16.43 -2.34 2.83
N PHE A 26 -17.71 -2.24 3.16
CA PHE A 26 -18.42 -3.33 3.82
C PHE A 26 -18.52 -4.52 2.87
N SER A 27 -18.06 -5.68 3.35
CA SER A 27 -18.01 -6.93 2.60
C SER A 27 -18.35 -8.05 3.56
N GLY A 28 -19.65 -8.27 3.76
CA GLY A 28 -20.21 -9.30 4.63
C GLY A 28 -21.71 -9.38 4.43
N GLN A 29 -22.24 -10.59 4.21
CA GLN A 29 -23.69 -10.81 4.12
C GLN A 29 -24.31 -11.09 5.49
N ASP A 30 -23.54 -11.73 6.38
CA ASP A 30 -24.04 -12.24 7.67
C ASP A 30 -23.45 -11.50 8.89
N ASP A 31 -22.40 -10.69 8.70
CA ASP A 31 -21.71 -9.93 9.76
C ASP A 31 -21.27 -8.55 9.26
N LEU A 32 -21.07 -7.61 10.19
CA LEU A 32 -20.51 -6.29 9.91
C LEU A 32 -18.98 -6.39 9.70
N SER A 33 -18.57 -6.89 8.54
CA SER A 33 -17.18 -6.97 8.11
C SER A 33 -16.86 -5.95 7.02
N LEU A 34 -15.66 -5.39 7.09
CA LEU A 34 -15.12 -4.50 6.06
C LEU A 34 -13.81 -5.05 5.51
N ILE A 35 -13.55 -4.79 4.23
CA ILE A 35 -12.20 -4.89 3.66
C ILE A 35 -11.56 -3.52 3.76
N ALA A 36 -10.38 -3.44 4.37
CA ALA A 36 -9.63 -2.20 4.51
C ALA A 36 -8.40 -2.24 3.60
N VAL A 37 -8.17 -1.17 2.85
CA VAL A 37 -6.94 -0.89 2.09
C VAL A 37 -6.45 0.47 2.55
N VAL A 38 -5.51 0.48 3.49
CA VAL A 38 -5.13 1.69 4.24
C VAL A 38 -3.61 1.80 4.33
N SER A 39 -3.10 3.02 4.13
CA SER A 39 -1.73 3.41 4.44
C SER A 39 -1.70 4.28 5.69
N TYR A 40 -1.01 3.84 6.72
CA TYR A 40 -0.71 4.63 7.91
C TYR A 40 0.56 5.43 7.66
N VAL A 41 0.47 6.75 7.63
CA VAL A 41 1.58 7.67 7.35
C VAL A 41 2.00 8.35 8.64
N PHE A 42 3.26 8.18 9.03
CA PHE A 42 3.77 8.70 10.30
C PHE A 42 4.52 10.02 10.10
N THR A 43 4.30 10.96 11.02
CA THR A 43 5.01 12.25 11.09
C THR A 43 5.97 12.33 12.27
N ASP A 44 6.13 11.25 13.03
CA ASP A 44 7.08 11.16 14.14
C ASP A 44 8.53 11.16 13.60
N GLU A 45 9.36 12.06 14.14
CA GLU A 45 10.78 12.16 13.76
C GLU A 45 11.54 10.85 14.01
N LYS A 46 11.18 10.09 15.06
CA LYS A 46 11.82 8.81 15.38
C LYS A 46 11.57 7.75 14.32
N LEU A 47 10.43 7.82 13.63
CA LEU A 47 10.05 6.87 12.58
C LEU A 47 10.47 7.35 11.20
N LYS A 48 11.34 8.36 11.08
CA LYS A 48 11.68 9.05 9.82
C LYS A 48 10.41 9.65 9.20
N ASN A 49 10.27 10.97 9.33
CA ASN A 49 9.08 11.69 8.90
C ASN A 49 8.64 11.30 7.47
N GLY A 50 7.41 10.84 7.33
CA GLY A 50 6.82 10.38 6.07
C GLY A 50 6.92 8.88 5.81
N SER A 51 7.50 8.09 6.71
CA SER A 51 7.39 6.62 6.64
C SER A 51 5.94 6.19 6.68
N SER A 52 5.63 5.09 6.00
CA SER A 52 4.27 4.58 5.94
C SER A 52 4.19 3.06 6.04
N LEU A 53 3.05 2.56 6.51
CA LEU A 53 2.73 1.15 6.61
C LEU A 53 1.42 0.85 5.87
N GLY A 54 1.45 -0.07 4.92
CA GLY A 54 0.28 -0.52 4.17
C GLY A 54 -0.35 -1.76 4.81
N VAL A 55 -1.67 -1.74 4.96
CA VAL A 55 -2.46 -2.90 5.36
C VAL A 55 -3.53 -3.21 4.35
N VAL A 56 -3.76 -4.51 4.12
CA VAL A 56 -4.94 -5.01 3.42
C VAL A 56 -5.48 -6.21 4.17
N SER A 57 -6.69 -6.10 4.69
CA SER A 57 -7.30 -7.22 5.39
C SER A 57 -8.80 -7.09 5.45
N SER A 58 -9.48 -8.24 5.54
CA SER A 58 -10.81 -8.30 6.13
C SER A 58 -10.71 -7.93 7.61
N ASN A 59 -11.67 -7.16 8.09
CA ASN A 59 -11.75 -6.64 9.44
C ASN A 59 -13.21 -6.71 9.92
N PRO A 60 -13.62 -7.78 10.62
CA PRO A 60 -14.92 -7.81 11.27
C PRO A 60 -14.94 -6.77 12.41
N ILE A 61 -15.97 -5.93 12.47
CA ILE A 61 -16.10 -4.92 13.54
C ILE A 61 -16.55 -5.64 14.82
N LEU A 62 -15.57 -6.05 15.63
CA LEU A 62 -15.78 -6.68 16.93
C LEU A 62 -15.30 -5.74 18.04
N ILE A 63 -16.23 -5.15 18.78
CA ILE A 63 -15.91 -4.23 19.88
C ILE A 63 -15.14 -4.98 20.97
N ASN A 64 -14.07 -4.39 21.48
CA ASN A 64 -13.21 -4.92 22.55
C ASN A 64 -12.52 -6.26 22.26
N ARG A 65 -12.49 -6.74 21.01
CA ARG A 65 -11.70 -7.92 20.61
C ARG A 65 -10.47 -7.52 19.82
N VAL A 66 -9.33 -8.11 20.17
CA VAL A 66 -8.09 -8.00 19.39
C VAL A 66 -8.23 -8.81 18.11
N ARG A 67 -7.81 -8.21 16.99
CA ARG A 67 -7.80 -8.84 15.66
C ARG A 67 -6.49 -8.49 14.97
N GLU A 68 -6.16 -9.23 13.93
CA GLU A 68 -4.95 -9.01 13.13
C GLU A 68 -5.32 -8.45 11.76
N LEU A 69 -4.56 -7.47 11.29
CA LEU A 69 -4.57 -6.98 9.92
C LEU A 69 -3.25 -7.38 9.26
N ALA A 70 -3.31 -7.95 8.06
CA ALA A 70 -2.09 -8.23 7.32
C ALA A 70 -1.38 -6.91 6.96
N VAL A 71 -0.12 -6.81 7.38
CA VAL A 71 0.80 -5.76 6.94
C VAL A 71 1.41 -6.27 5.65
N VAL A 72 1.12 -5.55 4.57
CA VAL A 72 1.49 -6.00 3.23
C VAL A 72 2.72 -5.27 2.69
N GLY A 73 3.14 -4.18 3.33
CA GLY A 73 4.29 -3.40 2.91
C GLY A 73 4.47 -2.13 3.72
N GLY A 74 5.54 -1.40 3.44
CA GLY A 74 5.78 -0.07 4.01
C GLY A 74 6.89 0.69 3.30
N THR A 75 7.10 1.94 3.70
CA THR A 75 8.13 2.84 3.16
C THR A 75 8.97 3.42 4.30
N GLY A 76 10.15 3.94 3.98
CA GLY A 76 11.05 4.51 5.00
C GLY A 76 11.42 3.46 6.05
N SER A 77 11.09 3.73 7.32
CA SER A 77 11.41 2.83 8.45
C SER A 77 10.70 1.48 8.41
N PHE A 78 9.66 1.35 7.57
CA PHE A 78 8.88 0.13 7.39
C PHE A 78 9.11 -0.52 6.02
N CYS A 79 10.18 -0.16 5.31
CA CYS A 79 10.52 -0.80 4.04
C CYS A 79 10.62 -2.33 4.23
N PHE A 80 10.02 -3.09 3.32
CA PHE A 80 9.92 -4.56 3.36
C PHE A 80 9.11 -5.17 4.53
N ALA A 81 8.29 -4.39 5.24
CA ALA A 81 7.41 -4.94 6.28
C ALA A 81 6.37 -5.92 5.69
N SER A 82 6.23 -7.12 6.27
CA SER A 82 5.36 -8.19 5.72
C SER A 82 4.78 -9.12 6.80
N GLU A 83 4.31 -8.57 7.92
CA GLU A 83 3.76 -9.32 9.06
C GLU A 83 2.29 -8.94 9.32
N PHE A 84 1.95 -8.49 10.54
CA PHE A 84 0.59 -8.16 10.92
C PHE A 84 0.54 -7.04 11.97
N ALA A 85 -0.55 -6.28 11.97
CA ALA A 85 -0.87 -5.31 13.00
C ALA A 85 -2.03 -5.83 13.83
N GLN A 86 -1.93 -5.73 15.15
CA GLN A 86 -3.04 -5.99 16.05
C GLN A 86 -3.90 -4.75 16.17
N ILE A 87 -5.22 -4.93 16.12
CA ILE A 87 -6.20 -3.85 16.26
C ILE A 87 -7.27 -4.20 17.27
N LYS A 88 -7.79 -3.17 17.94
CA LYS A 88 -8.92 -3.30 18.86
C LYS A 88 -9.85 -2.10 18.69
N THR A 89 -11.11 -2.37 18.35
CA THR A 89 -12.14 -1.32 18.29
C THR A 89 -12.60 -0.99 19.72
N LEU A 90 -12.35 0.23 20.17
CA LEU A 90 -12.74 0.71 21.49
C LEU A 90 -14.14 1.33 21.49
N PHE A 91 -14.51 1.96 20.37
CA PHE A 91 -15.79 2.61 20.19
C PHE A 91 -16.23 2.49 18.73
N PHE A 92 -17.53 2.26 18.51
CA PHE A 92 -18.15 2.30 17.19
C PHE A 92 -19.59 2.79 17.28
N ASN A 93 -19.93 3.82 16.51
CA ASN A 93 -21.29 4.32 16.34
C ASN A 93 -21.84 3.86 14.99
N LEU A 94 -22.83 2.96 15.02
CA LEU A 94 -23.47 2.42 13.81
C LEU A 94 -24.19 3.47 12.97
N THR A 95 -24.71 4.53 13.59
CA THR A 95 -25.51 5.56 12.92
C THR A 95 -24.64 6.56 12.17
N THR A 96 -23.54 6.96 12.78
CA THR A 96 -22.63 7.98 12.20
C THR A 96 -21.43 7.36 11.49
N GLY A 97 -21.07 6.12 11.80
CA GLY A 97 -19.85 5.45 11.35
C GLY A 97 -18.61 5.81 12.19
N ASP A 98 -18.74 6.67 13.20
CA ASP A 98 -17.60 7.12 14.01
C ASP A 98 -16.97 5.95 14.77
N THR A 99 -15.65 5.83 14.69
CA THR A 99 -14.91 4.70 15.25
C THR A 99 -13.64 5.16 15.95
N ILE A 100 -13.33 4.56 17.10
CA ILE A 100 -12.00 4.64 17.71
C ILE A 100 -11.38 3.25 17.64
N VAL A 101 -10.25 3.15 16.94
CA VAL A 101 -9.48 1.91 16.78
C VAL A 101 -8.10 2.11 17.40
N GLU A 102 -7.76 1.23 18.33
CA GLU A 102 -6.41 1.10 18.89
C GLU A 102 -5.59 0.18 18.00
N TYR A 103 -4.34 0.56 17.73
CA TYR A 103 -3.41 -0.18 16.88
C TYR A 103 -2.14 -0.53 17.66
N ASN A 104 -1.73 -1.78 17.57
CA ASN A 104 -0.41 -2.25 17.97
C ASN A 104 0.29 -2.87 16.77
N ILE A 105 1.27 -2.17 16.22
CA ILE A 105 1.96 -2.57 14.99
C ILE A 105 3.14 -3.48 15.37
N MET A 106 3.03 -4.75 14.98
CA MET A 106 4.15 -5.69 15.02
C MET A 106 4.69 -5.84 13.61
N ALA A 107 5.49 -4.86 13.20
CA ALA A 107 6.23 -4.90 11.94
C ALA A 107 7.72 -4.88 12.27
N LYS A 108 8.45 -5.91 11.85
CA LYS A 108 9.92 -5.92 11.96
C LYS A 108 10.51 -4.67 11.28
N MET A 109 11.17 -3.83 12.07
CA MET A 109 12.01 -2.75 11.55
C MET A 109 13.31 -3.35 11.00
N SER A 110 13.49 -3.28 9.68
CA SER A 110 14.66 -3.84 9.00
C SER A 110 15.84 -2.87 9.05
N CYS A 111 16.71 -2.98 10.06
CA CYS A 111 18.09 -2.50 9.98
C CYS A 111 19.04 -3.58 10.55
N ALA A 112 20.17 -3.78 9.88
CA ALA A 112 21.16 -4.87 9.95
C ALA A 112 21.74 -5.30 11.33
N ILE A 113 21.19 -4.89 12.46
CA ILE A 113 21.66 -5.21 13.83
C ILE A 113 20.86 -6.36 14.47
N VAL A 114 19.73 -6.74 13.87
CA VAL A 114 18.70 -7.61 14.49
C VAL A 114 19.04 -9.11 14.50
N LEU A 115 19.96 -9.58 13.64
CA LEU A 115 20.30 -11.01 13.57
C LEU A 115 20.92 -11.55 14.88
N ILE A 116 21.65 -10.72 15.63
CA ILE A 116 22.31 -11.12 16.90
C ILE A 116 21.32 -11.08 18.08
N VAL A 117 20.29 -10.21 18.03
CA VAL A 117 19.26 -10.11 19.08
C VAL A 117 18.17 -11.18 18.92
N TRP A 118 17.95 -11.68 17.70
CA TRP A 118 16.98 -12.74 17.42
C TRP A 118 17.29 -14.07 18.10
N ILE A 119 18.58 -14.44 18.16
CA ILE A 119 19.02 -15.65 18.87
C ILE A 119 18.77 -15.51 20.38
N ALA A 120 18.84 -14.29 20.93
CA ALA A 120 18.65 -14.03 22.35
C ALA A 120 17.18 -13.92 22.77
N MET A 121 16.29 -13.43 21.89
CA MET A 121 14.86 -13.25 22.19
C MET A 121 14.02 -14.51 21.93
N ALA A 122 14.46 -15.41 21.03
CA ALA A 122 13.82 -16.71 20.83
C ALA A 122 13.85 -17.60 22.09
N ALA A 123 14.71 -17.28 23.07
CA ALA A 123 14.81 -17.99 24.33
C ALA A 123 13.78 -17.59 25.40
N ILE A 124 12.93 -16.56 25.18
CA ILE A 124 12.10 -15.99 26.28
C ILE A 124 10.59 -15.86 25.94
N ALA A 125 10.08 -16.49 24.89
CA ALA A 125 8.63 -16.47 24.63
C ALA A 125 8.09 -17.84 24.20
N GLU A 126 7.85 -18.72 25.18
CA GLU A 126 6.90 -19.82 24.98
C GLU A 126 5.52 -19.39 25.45
N SER A 127 4.64 -19.13 24.48
CA SER A 127 3.20 -19.26 24.69
C SER A 127 2.67 -20.20 23.61
N LYS A 128 1.97 -21.25 24.04
CA LYS A 128 1.45 -22.31 23.17
C LYS A 128 0.33 -21.76 22.28
N PHE A 129 0.63 -21.53 21.01
CA PHE A 129 -0.35 -21.49 19.93
C PHE A 129 -0.41 -22.88 19.29
N GLU A 130 -1.61 -23.40 19.02
CA GLU A 130 -1.79 -24.62 18.23
C GLU A 130 -1.14 -24.46 16.84
N GLU A 131 -0.41 -25.49 16.41
CA GLU A 131 0.33 -25.55 15.15
C GLU A 131 -0.59 -25.25 13.95
N VAL A 132 -0.44 -24.06 13.38
CA VAL A 132 -0.77 -23.84 11.98
C VAL A 132 0.12 -24.80 11.19
N LYS A 133 -0.49 -25.82 10.56
CA LYS A 133 0.17 -26.77 9.66
C LYS A 133 1.27 -26.06 8.86
N ASN A 134 2.50 -26.50 9.06
CA ASN A 134 3.70 -25.86 8.53
C ASN A 134 3.81 -26.10 7.01
N TRP A 135 3.02 -25.38 6.21
CA TRP A 135 3.10 -25.41 4.74
C TRP A 135 4.46 -24.90 4.24
N LYS A 136 5.21 -24.18 5.08
CA LYS A 136 6.55 -23.66 4.79
C LYS A 136 7.60 -24.76 4.64
N ASP A 137 7.43 -25.91 5.30
CA ASP A 137 8.40 -27.02 5.24
C ASP A 137 8.45 -27.71 3.86
N ASN A 138 7.46 -27.46 3.00
CA ASN A 138 7.39 -28.01 1.64
C ASN A 138 7.77 -27.01 0.54
N LEU A 139 8.09 -25.76 0.88
CA LEU A 139 8.59 -24.78 -0.09
C LEU A 139 10.09 -24.96 -0.20
N SER A 140 10.53 -25.80 -1.14
CA SER A 140 11.92 -25.78 -1.60
C SER A 140 12.18 -24.48 -2.38
N LEU A 141 12.22 -23.35 -1.67
CA LEU A 141 12.56 -22.05 -2.26
C LEU A 141 14.01 -22.08 -2.71
N GLY A 142 14.26 -21.54 -3.91
CA GLY A 142 15.61 -21.33 -4.41
C GLY A 142 16.38 -20.27 -3.62
N GLU A 143 17.52 -19.85 -4.15
CA GLU A 143 18.25 -18.72 -3.58
C GLU A 143 17.46 -17.41 -3.76
N GLU A 144 17.43 -16.57 -2.73
CA GLU A 144 16.82 -15.25 -2.82
C GLU A 144 17.60 -14.36 -3.80
N LYS A 145 16.90 -13.78 -4.78
CA LYS A 145 17.42 -12.91 -5.83
C LYS A 145 16.93 -11.49 -5.62
N MET A 146 17.80 -10.53 -5.93
CA MET A 146 17.43 -9.12 -6.07
C MET A 146 17.33 -8.76 -7.55
N THR A 147 16.22 -8.16 -7.96
CA THR A 147 16.03 -7.63 -9.31
C THR A 147 15.72 -6.14 -9.25
N LYS A 148 16.33 -5.38 -10.15
CA LYS A 148 16.07 -3.96 -10.36
C LYS A 148 15.42 -3.76 -11.71
N LEU A 149 14.29 -3.07 -11.74
CA LEU A 149 13.54 -2.75 -12.94
C LEU A 149 13.46 -1.23 -13.11
N HIS A 150 13.47 -0.78 -14.35
CA HIS A 150 13.27 0.61 -14.72
C HIS A 150 12.30 0.68 -15.89
N PHE A 151 11.30 1.56 -15.78
CA PHE A 151 10.26 1.75 -16.80
C PHE A 151 9.46 3.03 -16.58
N TYR A 152 8.63 3.38 -17.55
CA TYR A 152 7.73 4.53 -17.51
C TYR A 152 6.27 4.07 -17.53
N PHE A 153 5.48 4.69 -16.66
CA PHE A 153 4.05 4.48 -16.48
C PHE A 153 3.29 5.66 -17.09
N HIS A 154 2.25 5.38 -17.88
CA HIS A 154 1.49 6.38 -18.63
C HIS A 154 0.01 6.36 -18.23
N ASP A 155 -0.40 7.34 -17.42
CA ASP A 155 -1.78 7.53 -16.97
C ASP A 155 -2.43 8.62 -17.81
N ILE A 156 -3.35 8.21 -18.68
CA ILE A 156 -4.01 9.04 -19.68
C ILE A 156 -5.50 9.10 -19.35
N LEU A 157 -5.95 10.25 -18.88
CA LEU A 157 -7.34 10.54 -18.56
C LEU A 157 -8.09 11.20 -19.72
N SER A 158 -7.34 11.78 -20.66
CA SER A 158 -7.88 12.52 -21.79
C SER A 158 -8.03 11.71 -23.07
N GLY A 159 -8.53 12.37 -24.11
CA GLY A 159 -8.62 11.81 -25.46
C GLY A 159 -9.78 10.83 -25.65
N LYS A 160 -9.77 10.14 -26.79
CA LYS A 160 -10.85 9.22 -27.20
C LYS A 160 -10.74 7.82 -26.59
N LYS A 161 -9.55 7.47 -26.08
CA LYS A 161 -9.22 6.16 -25.52
C LYS A 161 -8.37 6.37 -24.26
N PRO A 162 -8.97 6.91 -23.19
CA PRO A 162 -8.25 7.06 -21.92
C PRO A 162 -7.84 5.69 -21.39
N SER A 163 -6.71 5.65 -20.70
CA SER A 163 -6.19 4.45 -20.03
C SER A 163 -6.71 4.32 -18.60
N ALA A 164 -7.13 5.43 -17.98
CA ALA A 164 -7.80 5.41 -16.69
C ALA A 164 -9.11 6.23 -16.70
N ILE A 165 -10.08 5.76 -15.93
CA ILE A 165 -11.43 6.33 -15.85
C ILE A 165 -11.88 6.49 -14.41
N ARG A 166 -12.67 7.54 -14.13
CA ARG A 166 -13.33 7.72 -12.84
C ARG A 166 -14.47 6.71 -12.70
N ILE A 167 -14.44 5.90 -11.65
CA ILE A 167 -15.46 4.86 -11.38
C ILE A 167 -16.33 5.16 -10.16
N ALA A 168 -15.86 6.01 -9.24
CA ALA A 168 -16.63 6.47 -8.09
C ALA A 168 -16.12 7.82 -7.57
N GLN A 169 -16.98 8.55 -6.86
CA GLN A 169 -16.61 9.79 -6.19
C GLN A 169 -17.51 10.07 -4.98
N GLY A 170 -17.02 10.89 -4.06
CA GLY A 170 -17.83 11.47 -2.98
C GLY A 170 -18.61 12.70 -3.46
N LYS A 171 -19.61 13.12 -2.66
CA LYS A 171 -20.51 14.25 -2.98
C LYS A 171 -19.76 15.57 -3.21
N ASP A 172 -18.72 15.83 -2.43
CA ASP A 172 -17.96 17.08 -2.47
C ASP A 172 -16.55 16.89 -3.08
N THR A 173 -16.31 15.77 -3.76
CA THR A 173 -15.01 15.46 -4.38
C THR A 173 -14.57 16.54 -5.37
N ASP A 174 -15.47 17.02 -6.23
CA ASP A 174 -15.12 18.03 -7.24
C ASP A 174 -14.87 19.44 -6.65
N LYS A 175 -15.24 19.66 -5.38
CA LYS A 175 -14.94 20.90 -4.64
C LYS A 175 -13.66 20.79 -3.81
N SER A 176 -13.16 19.57 -3.60
CA SER A 176 -11.95 19.34 -2.83
C SER A 176 -10.72 19.74 -3.64
N PRO A 177 -9.79 20.53 -3.08
CA PRO A 177 -8.55 20.91 -3.78
C PRO A 177 -7.63 19.72 -4.07
N THR A 178 -7.87 18.58 -3.42
CA THR A 178 -7.13 17.33 -3.61
C THR A 178 -7.95 16.27 -4.33
N PHE A 179 -9.17 16.57 -4.76
CA PHE A 179 -10.13 15.59 -5.28
C PHE A 179 -10.40 14.44 -4.30
N PHE A 180 -10.31 14.68 -2.99
CA PHE A 180 -10.54 13.66 -1.97
C PHE A 180 -11.84 12.90 -2.24
N GLY A 181 -11.78 11.57 -2.21
CA GLY A 181 -12.94 10.73 -2.49
C GLY A 181 -13.04 10.22 -3.93
N VAL A 182 -12.24 10.73 -4.88
CA VAL A 182 -12.22 10.18 -6.25
C VAL A 182 -11.59 8.79 -6.28
N LEU A 183 -12.17 7.88 -7.06
CA LEU A 183 -11.62 6.55 -7.34
C LEU A 183 -11.57 6.33 -8.86
N MET A 184 -10.41 5.88 -9.32
CA MET A 184 -10.06 5.66 -10.72
C MET A 184 -9.78 4.17 -10.95
N MET A 185 -10.18 3.65 -12.10
CA MET A 185 -9.76 2.35 -12.62
C MET A 185 -8.81 2.58 -13.78
N ALA A 186 -7.64 1.97 -13.71
CA ALA A 186 -6.55 2.15 -14.66
C ALA A 186 -6.19 0.84 -15.35
N ASP A 187 -5.86 0.97 -16.63
CA ASP A 187 -5.11 0.02 -17.43
C ASP A 187 -4.09 0.85 -18.21
N ASP A 188 -2.96 1.13 -17.57
CA ASP A 188 -1.96 2.10 -18.01
C ASP A 188 -0.76 1.42 -18.67
N ALA A 189 -0.14 2.07 -19.65
CA ALA A 189 0.99 1.47 -20.37
C ALA A 189 2.26 1.52 -19.52
N LEU A 190 3.05 0.44 -19.57
CA LEU A 190 4.43 0.41 -19.07
C LEU A 190 5.40 0.32 -20.25
N THR A 191 6.34 1.25 -20.36
CA THR A 191 7.29 1.33 -21.49
C THR A 191 8.74 1.48 -21.03
N GLU A 192 9.70 1.16 -21.89
CA GLU A 192 11.15 1.32 -21.60
C GLU A 192 11.60 2.79 -21.49
N GLY A 193 11.03 3.67 -22.31
CA GLY A 193 11.29 5.12 -22.37
C GLY A 193 10.02 5.95 -22.19
N PRO A 194 10.14 7.26 -21.94
CA PRO A 194 9.01 8.15 -21.66
C PRO A 194 8.16 8.46 -22.89
N GLU A 195 8.66 8.24 -24.10
CA GLU A 195 7.92 8.52 -25.31
C GLU A 195 6.79 7.49 -25.51
N PRO A 196 5.58 7.91 -25.94
CA PRO A 196 4.47 6.98 -26.24
C PRO A 196 4.79 5.94 -27.32
N THR A 197 5.81 6.20 -28.15
CA THR A 197 6.30 5.28 -29.19
C THR A 197 7.35 4.30 -28.67
N SER A 198 7.79 4.43 -27.41
CA SER A 198 8.72 3.51 -26.78
C SER A 198 8.14 2.09 -26.75
N LYS A 199 9.02 1.10 -26.69
CA LYS A 199 8.63 -0.30 -26.52
C LYS A 199 7.71 -0.46 -25.29
N LEU A 200 6.52 -1.00 -25.53
CA LEU A 200 5.60 -1.46 -24.50
C LEU A 200 6.15 -2.75 -23.88
N ILE A 201 6.26 -2.78 -22.56
CA ILE A 201 6.79 -3.93 -21.79
C ILE A 201 5.75 -4.56 -20.85
N GLY A 202 4.60 -3.91 -20.70
CA GLY A 202 3.55 -4.38 -19.82
C GLY A 202 2.45 -3.35 -19.59
N ARG A 203 1.62 -3.63 -18.59
CA ARG A 203 0.48 -2.80 -18.19
C ARG A 203 0.41 -2.67 -16.67
N ALA A 204 0.03 -1.50 -16.19
CA ALA A 204 -0.31 -1.27 -14.80
C ALA A 204 -1.83 -1.24 -14.67
N GLN A 205 -2.39 -2.23 -13.98
CA GLN A 205 -3.83 -2.46 -13.92
C GLN A 205 -4.31 -2.45 -12.47
N GLY A 206 -5.39 -1.72 -12.21
CA GLY A 206 -5.99 -1.69 -10.88
C GLY A 206 -6.62 -0.34 -10.56
N LEU A 207 -6.59 0.00 -9.28
CA LEU A 207 -7.29 1.15 -8.74
C LEU A 207 -6.31 2.15 -8.14
N TYR A 208 -6.64 3.43 -8.28
CA TYR A 208 -6.08 4.47 -7.44
C TYR A 208 -7.14 5.49 -7.05
N GLY A 209 -6.97 6.17 -5.93
CA GLY A 209 -7.92 7.18 -5.49
C GLY A 209 -7.28 8.25 -4.65
N SER A 210 -7.88 9.44 -4.61
CA SER A 210 -7.39 10.51 -3.76
C SER A 210 -7.82 10.28 -2.31
N ALA A 211 -6.82 10.06 -1.47
CA ALA A 211 -6.95 9.67 -0.08
C ALA A 211 -6.39 10.72 0.90
N GLY A 212 -5.88 11.84 0.41
CA GLY A 212 -5.39 12.94 1.25
C GLY A 212 -6.30 14.16 1.14
N GLN A 213 -6.71 14.73 2.28
CA GLN A 213 -7.47 15.98 2.35
C GLN A 213 -6.56 17.22 2.33
N ASP A 214 -5.40 17.13 3.00
CA ASP A 214 -4.46 18.27 3.14
C ASP A 214 -3.51 18.42 1.93
N SER A 215 -3.27 17.32 1.22
CA SER A 215 -2.38 17.28 0.04
C SER A 215 -2.82 16.17 -0.90
N LEU A 216 -2.50 16.29 -2.19
CA LEU A 216 -2.80 15.28 -3.20
C LEU A 216 -1.98 14.01 -2.95
N GLY A 217 -2.52 13.15 -2.09
CA GLY A 217 -2.01 11.83 -1.76
C GLY A 217 -2.93 10.78 -2.34
N LEU A 218 -2.42 10.01 -3.30
CA LEU A 218 -3.16 8.90 -3.89
C LEU A 218 -2.91 7.64 -3.06
N ILE A 219 -3.91 6.79 -2.91
CA ILE A 219 -3.71 5.38 -2.55
C ILE A 219 -3.63 4.58 -3.85
N MET A 220 -2.55 3.82 -4.02
CA MET A 220 -2.36 2.95 -5.19
C MET A 220 -2.66 1.51 -4.78
N SER A 221 -3.41 0.79 -5.62
CA SER A 221 -3.62 -0.65 -5.55
C SER A 221 -3.59 -1.19 -6.98
N MET A 222 -2.38 -1.54 -7.43
CA MET A 222 -2.11 -1.85 -8.83
C MET A 222 -1.31 -3.13 -8.99
N SER A 223 -1.50 -3.82 -10.10
CA SER A 223 -0.64 -4.89 -10.60
C SER A 223 0.12 -4.41 -11.82
N PHE A 224 1.45 -4.50 -11.79
CA PHE A 224 2.32 -4.29 -12.93
C PHE A 224 2.53 -5.64 -13.61
N GLY A 225 1.79 -5.89 -14.69
CA GLY A 225 1.89 -7.12 -15.49
C GLY A 225 2.84 -6.94 -16.65
N PHE A 226 3.94 -7.70 -16.66
CA PHE A 226 4.94 -7.66 -17.71
C PHE A 226 4.61 -8.64 -18.83
N THR A 227 4.80 -8.21 -20.08
CA THR A 227 4.44 -9.00 -21.27
C THR A 227 5.65 -9.31 -22.16
N GLU A 228 6.84 -8.90 -21.73
CA GLU A 228 8.05 -8.92 -22.55
C GLU A 228 9.22 -9.59 -21.83
N GLY A 229 10.15 -10.14 -22.62
CA GLY A 229 11.42 -10.68 -22.14
C GLY A 229 11.27 -11.80 -21.11
N VAL A 230 12.21 -11.86 -20.18
CA VAL A 230 12.27 -12.90 -19.12
C VAL A 230 11.16 -12.75 -18.06
N TYR A 231 10.46 -11.62 -18.06
CA TYR A 231 9.40 -11.32 -17.08
C TYR A 231 7.99 -11.53 -17.66
N ASN A 232 7.86 -11.94 -18.93
CA ASN A 232 6.57 -12.15 -19.58
C ASN A 232 5.66 -13.07 -18.75
N GLY A 233 4.44 -12.61 -18.48
CA GLY A 233 3.43 -13.31 -17.69
C GLY A 233 3.60 -13.17 -16.17
N SER A 234 4.67 -12.51 -15.72
CA SER A 234 4.91 -12.24 -14.29
C SER A 234 4.34 -10.89 -13.90
N THR A 235 3.98 -10.74 -12.62
CA THR A 235 3.42 -9.50 -12.10
C THR A 235 4.08 -9.05 -10.81
N LEU A 236 4.07 -7.74 -10.57
CA LEU A 236 4.37 -7.14 -9.27
C LEU A 236 3.13 -6.41 -8.75
N SER A 237 2.82 -6.54 -7.46
CA SER A 237 1.70 -5.85 -6.84
C SER A 237 2.21 -4.65 -6.04
N VAL A 238 1.67 -3.48 -6.33
CA VAL A 238 1.93 -2.23 -5.61
C VAL A 238 0.74 -1.90 -4.74
N LEU A 239 1.00 -1.65 -3.46
CA LEU A 239 -0.01 -1.13 -2.58
C LEU A 239 0.57 -0.16 -1.57
N GLY A 240 0.14 1.09 -1.68
CA GLY A 240 0.59 2.11 -0.74
C GLY A 240 0.30 3.52 -1.19
N ARG A 241 0.63 4.47 -0.33
CA ARG A 241 0.43 5.89 -0.57
C ARG A 241 1.45 6.43 -1.57
N ASN A 242 0.93 7.11 -2.59
CA ASN A 242 1.68 7.89 -3.56
C ASN A 242 1.46 9.40 -3.31
N ALA A 243 2.45 10.06 -2.69
CA ALA A 243 2.40 11.50 -2.42
C ALA A 243 2.67 12.30 -3.70
N ALA A 244 1.70 12.41 -4.60
CA ALA A 244 1.88 12.83 -6.00
C ALA A 244 2.69 14.13 -6.18
N MET A 245 2.51 15.09 -5.28
CA MET A 245 3.22 16.39 -5.32
C MET A 245 4.69 16.35 -4.85
N LYS A 246 5.16 15.23 -4.29
CA LYS A 246 6.58 15.07 -3.94
C LYS A 246 7.40 14.67 -5.16
N PRO A 247 8.64 15.18 -5.31
CA PRO A 247 9.49 14.91 -6.47
C PRO A 247 9.94 13.45 -6.55
N VAL A 248 10.07 12.78 -5.40
CA VAL A 248 10.46 11.37 -5.28
C VAL A 248 9.52 10.70 -4.30
N ARG A 249 8.96 9.56 -4.73
CA ARG A 249 7.88 8.88 -4.00
C ARG A 249 8.22 7.41 -3.90
N GLU A 250 8.25 6.87 -2.70
CA GLU A 250 8.46 5.44 -2.47
C GLU A 250 7.09 4.78 -2.25
N MET A 251 6.88 3.63 -2.86
CA MET A 251 5.70 2.78 -2.65
C MET A 251 6.14 1.34 -2.42
N PRO A 252 5.43 0.56 -1.60
CA PRO A 252 5.78 -0.83 -1.36
C PRO A 252 5.41 -1.72 -2.55
N ILE A 253 6.30 -2.68 -2.86
CA ILE A 253 5.92 -3.89 -3.57
C ILE A 253 5.50 -4.91 -2.52
N VAL A 254 4.26 -5.35 -2.61
CA VAL A 254 3.59 -6.17 -1.58
C VAL A 254 3.43 -7.63 -1.96
N GLY A 255 3.83 -7.98 -3.18
CA GLY A 255 3.72 -9.33 -3.73
C GLY A 255 4.10 -9.37 -5.20
N GLY A 256 4.12 -10.58 -5.75
CA GLY A 256 4.30 -10.82 -7.16
C GLY A 256 3.94 -12.25 -7.56
N THR A 257 3.88 -12.48 -8.87
CA THR A 257 3.55 -13.79 -9.48
C THR A 257 4.59 -14.17 -10.52
N GLY A 258 4.59 -15.42 -10.96
CA GLY A 258 5.56 -15.93 -11.92
C GLY A 258 6.97 -15.87 -11.35
N VAL A 259 7.90 -15.25 -12.09
CA VAL A 259 9.30 -15.07 -11.64
C VAL A 259 9.42 -14.20 -10.38
N PHE A 260 8.37 -13.45 -10.03
CA PHE A 260 8.33 -12.61 -8.84
C PHE A 260 7.47 -13.22 -7.73
N GLN A 261 7.32 -14.55 -7.73
CA GLN A 261 6.62 -15.23 -6.64
C GLN A 261 7.26 -14.89 -5.28
N LEU A 262 6.41 -14.57 -4.29
CA LEU A 262 6.82 -14.11 -2.95
C LEU A 262 7.60 -12.78 -2.95
N ALA A 263 7.48 -11.97 -4.01
CA ALA A 263 8.22 -10.73 -4.10
C ALA A 263 7.87 -9.75 -2.99
N ARG A 264 8.90 -9.12 -2.42
CA ARG A 264 8.79 -7.96 -1.53
C ARG A 264 9.81 -6.91 -1.93
N GLY A 265 9.45 -5.64 -1.83
CA GLY A 265 10.26 -4.61 -2.47
C GLY A 265 9.76 -3.19 -2.27
N ASN A 266 10.38 -2.28 -3.01
CA ASN A 266 9.91 -0.92 -3.15
C ASN A 266 10.00 -0.44 -4.59
N ALA A 267 9.11 0.49 -4.92
CA ALA A 267 9.07 1.24 -6.15
C ALA A 267 9.33 2.71 -5.85
N VAL A 268 10.33 3.30 -6.49
CA VAL A 268 10.63 4.72 -6.43
C VAL A 268 10.13 5.38 -7.70
N ALA A 269 9.13 6.24 -7.56
CA ALA A 269 8.48 6.94 -8.65
C ALA A 269 8.90 8.42 -8.70
N ARG A 270 9.04 8.96 -9.91
CA ARG A 270 9.27 10.37 -10.21
C ARG A 270 8.36 10.81 -11.35
N THR A 271 7.65 11.91 -11.20
CA THR A 271 6.87 12.45 -12.32
C THR A 271 7.81 13.00 -13.38
N HIS A 272 7.77 12.43 -14.58
CA HIS A 272 8.53 12.87 -15.74
C HIS A 272 7.81 14.00 -16.47
N TRP A 273 6.49 13.86 -16.64
CA TRP A 273 5.63 14.87 -17.26
C TRP A 273 4.24 14.83 -16.64
N PHE A 274 3.56 15.97 -16.59
CA PHE A 274 2.20 16.11 -16.08
C PHE A 274 1.49 17.29 -16.74
N ASP A 275 0.27 17.07 -17.22
CA ASP A 275 -0.64 18.12 -17.64
C ASP A 275 -1.72 18.35 -16.57
N GLY A 276 -1.65 19.49 -15.89
CA GLY A 276 -2.61 19.84 -14.84
C GLY A 276 -4.03 20.12 -15.31
N THR A 277 -4.25 20.26 -16.63
CA THR A 277 -5.59 20.49 -17.19
C THR A 277 -6.34 19.19 -17.40
N THR A 278 -5.66 18.20 -17.97
CA THR A 278 -6.23 16.89 -18.32
C THR A 278 -6.06 15.87 -17.19
N GLY A 279 -5.00 16.02 -16.40
CA GLY A 279 -4.55 15.02 -15.43
C GLY A 279 -3.63 13.97 -16.04
N ASP A 280 -3.30 14.05 -17.33
CA ASP A 280 -2.41 13.09 -17.98
C ASP A 280 -0.99 13.17 -17.38
N ALA A 281 -0.37 12.02 -17.15
CA ALA A 281 0.92 11.93 -16.50
C ALA A 281 1.81 10.83 -17.09
N ILE A 282 3.12 11.12 -17.14
CA ILE A 282 4.17 10.13 -17.37
C ILE A 282 5.01 10.06 -16.11
N VAL A 283 5.16 8.86 -15.56
CA VAL A 283 5.87 8.63 -14.29
C VAL A 283 6.97 7.61 -14.51
N GLU A 284 8.19 7.98 -14.19
CA GLU A 284 9.33 7.08 -14.18
C GLU A 284 9.33 6.24 -12.90
N TYR A 285 9.56 4.94 -13.03
CA TYR A 285 9.62 3.97 -11.94
C TYR A 285 10.99 3.28 -11.90
N ASN A 286 11.59 3.24 -10.72
CA ASN A 286 12.72 2.39 -10.37
C ASN A 286 12.28 1.41 -9.28
N VAL A 287 12.21 0.13 -9.61
CA VAL A 287 11.68 -0.89 -8.69
C VAL A 287 12.82 -1.81 -8.24
N THR A 288 12.93 -2.07 -6.94
CA THR A 288 13.82 -3.08 -6.37
C THR A 288 12.99 -4.14 -5.67
N VAL A 289 13.14 -5.40 -6.09
CA VAL A 289 12.39 -6.55 -5.55
C VAL A 289 13.31 -7.69 -5.14
N LEU A 290 13.00 -8.30 -4.00
CA LEU A 290 13.55 -9.57 -3.53
C LEU A 290 12.55 -10.67 -3.86
N HIS A 291 12.99 -11.76 -4.48
CA HIS A 291 12.19 -12.95 -4.86
C HIS A 291 13.08 -14.22 -4.89
N TYR A 292 12.60 -15.36 -5.37
CA TYR A 292 13.30 -16.66 -5.33
C TYR A 292 13.42 -17.32 -6.71
#